data_AF-A0A372DML4-F1
#
_entry.id   AF-A0A372DML4-F1
#
_cell.length_a   1.000
_cell.length_b   1.000
_cell.length_c   1.000
_cell.angle_alpha   90.00
_cell.angle_beta   90.00
_cell.angle_gamma   90.00
#
_symmetry.space_group_name_H-M   'P 1'
#
loop_
_entity.id
_entity.type
_entity.pdbx_description
1 polymer ?
#
loop_
_entity_poly.entity_id
_entity_poly.type
_entity_poly.pdbx_seq_one_letter_code
_entity_poly.pdbx_strand_id
1 'polypeptide(L)'
;MMLAFAVTSTAQAKTADDAAAKAVSSAGDTADLPIRSHAQLEAWLQMHAGKQTPLDRMPAGARMRFLASLRFGERGLGGFDTADLSATLTPDEIRAVLALFGPETEAYAAHIPSTGSPDGRYPGACARQCD
;
A
#
# COMPACT_ATOMS: atom_id res chain seq x y z
N MET A 1 -39.33 24.41 -55.59
CA MET A 1 -38.17 25.20 -55.12
C MET A 1 -37.87 24.75 -53.70
N MET A 2 -36.79 23.99 -53.45
CA MET A 2 -35.51 24.48 -52.87
C MET A 2 -35.74 25.33 -51.60
N LEU A 3 -35.23 25.01 -50.40
CA LEU A 3 -33.83 24.77 -50.05
C LEU A 3 -33.65 23.83 -48.84
N ALA A 4 -32.51 23.11 -48.86
CA ALA A 4 -31.90 22.41 -47.74
C ALA A 4 -31.18 23.39 -46.80
N PHE A 5 -31.27 23.16 -45.49
CA PHE A 5 -30.31 23.69 -44.50
C PHE A 5 -29.89 22.57 -43.56
N ALA A 6 -28.64 22.15 -43.71
CA ALA A 6 -27.94 21.33 -42.74
C ALA A 6 -27.44 22.25 -41.62
N VAL A 7 -27.79 21.94 -40.38
CA VAL A 7 -27.09 22.46 -39.19
C VAL A 7 -26.68 21.26 -38.34
N THR A 8 -25.37 21.08 -38.25
CA THR A 8 -24.71 20.16 -37.34
C THR A 8 -24.18 20.97 -36.15
N SER A 9 -24.21 20.36 -34.96
CA SER A 9 -23.55 20.76 -33.69
C SER A 9 -24.38 21.51 -32.64
N THR A 10 -24.62 20.80 -31.53
CA THR A 10 -24.14 21.10 -30.16
C THR A 10 -24.48 19.87 -29.29
N ALA A 11 -23.49 19.05 -28.91
CA ALA A 11 -22.65 19.15 -27.71
C ALA A 11 -23.41 18.87 -26.38
N GLN A 12 -23.18 17.63 -25.90
CA GLN A 12 -23.02 17.18 -24.51
C GLN A 12 -24.08 17.49 -23.44
N ALA A 13 -24.69 16.44 -22.89
CA ALA A 13 -24.28 15.88 -21.59
C ALA A 13 -25.14 14.68 -21.17
N LYS A 14 -24.52 13.82 -20.35
CA LYS A 14 -25.10 12.90 -19.36
C LYS A 14 -25.30 11.44 -19.79
N THR A 15 -24.18 10.72 -19.76
CA THR A 15 -24.17 9.30 -19.36
C THR A 15 -23.31 9.19 -18.11
N ALA A 16 -23.97 9.32 -16.96
CA ALA A 16 -23.58 8.57 -15.76
C ALA A 16 -24.15 7.15 -15.93
N ASP A 17 -23.50 6.17 -15.29
CA ASP A 17 -23.65 4.71 -15.46
C ASP A 17 -22.93 4.24 -16.74
N ASP A 18 -21.71 3.69 -16.72
CA ASP A 18 -21.21 2.62 -15.87
C ASP A 18 -19.69 2.81 -15.65
N ALA A 19 -19.32 3.35 -14.49
CA ALA A 19 -17.95 3.34 -13.99
C ALA A 19 -17.84 2.24 -12.93
N ALA A 20 -18.23 1.02 -13.28
CA ALA A 20 -18.11 -0.15 -12.42
C ALA A 20 -17.72 -1.42 -13.20
N ALA A 21 -17.12 -1.30 -14.38
CA ALA A 21 -16.26 -2.35 -14.94
C ALA A 21 -14.90 -2.34 -14.22
N LYS A 22 -14.98 -2.65 -12.93
CA LYS A 22 -13.93 -3.02 -12.00
C LYS A 22 -12.88 -3.84 -12.74
N ALA A 23 -11.67 -3.28 -12.84
CA ALA A 23 -10.49 -3.94 -13.34
C ALA A 23 -10.38 -5.33 -12.70
N VAL A 24 -10.85 -6.34 -13.43
CA VAL A 24 -10.58 -7.74 -13.13
C VAL A 24 -9.17 -8.02 -13.65
N SER A 25 -8.20 -7.32 -13.08
CA SER A 25 -6.79 -7.62 -13.31
C SER A 25 -6.45 -8.84 -12.48
N SER A 26 -6.66 -10.01 -13.09
CA SER A 26 -6.04 -11.29 -12.76
C SER A 26 -6.12 -11.71 -11.29
N ALA A 27 -7.30 -12.17 -10.87
CA ALA A 27 -7.48 -13.05 -9.72
C ALA A 27 -6.95 -14.48 -10.02
N GLY A 28 -5.66 -14.58 -10.39
CA GLY A 28 -5.02 -15.82 -10.85
C GLY A 28 -3.69 -16.18 -10.17
N ASP A 29 -3.09 -15.25 -9.43
CA ASP A 29 -1.85 -15.48 -8.66
C ASP A 29 -2.03 -14.89 -7.26
N THR A 30 -2.86 -15.54 -6.45
CA THR A 30 -3.24 -15.05 -5.13
C THR A 30 -2.32 -15.66 -4.08
N ALA A 31 -1.35 -14.85 -3.63
CA ALA A 31 -0.43 -15.06 -2.51
C ALA A 31 0.83 -15.89 -2.78
N ASP A 32 1.60 -15.52 -3.80
CA ASP A 32 3.04 -15.83 -3.82
C ASP A 32 3.83 -14.59 -3.37
N LEU A 33 4.72 -14.75 -2.40
CA LEU A 33 5.72 -13.73 -2.08
C LEU A 33 6.80 -13.79 -3.15
N PRO A 34 7.34 -12.65 -3.61
CA PRO A 34 7.19 -11.31 -3.04
C PRO A 34 6.00 -10.51 -3.56
N ILE A 35 5.45 -9.63 -2.72
CA ILE A 35 4.40 -8.67 -3.08
C ILE A 35 4.99 -7.59 -4.00
N ARG A 36 4.53 -7.51 -5.25
CA ARG A 36 5.03 -6.57 -6.27
C ARG A 36 4.03 -5.52 -6.72
N SER A 37 2.80 -5.55 -6.24
CA SER A 37 1.76 -4.58 -6.63
C SER A 37 0.75 -4.33 -5.50
N HIS A 38 0.02 -3.21 -5.61
CA HIS A 38 -1.08 -2.89 -4.69
C HIS A 38 -2.18 -3.98 -4.69
N ALA A 39 -2.54 -4.51 -5.85
CA ALA A 39 -3.55 -5.57 -5.94
C ALA A 39 -3.10 -6.86 -5.22
N GLN A 40 -1.83 -7.22 -5.32
CA GLN A 40 -1.26 -8.35 -4.57
C GLN A 40 -1.20 -8.07 -3.07
N LEU A 41 -0.84 -6.84 -2.68
CA LEU A 41 -0.83 -6.43 -1.28
C LEU A 41 -2.23 -6.54 -0.67
N GLU A 42 -3.25 -6.01 -1.35
CA GLU A 42 -4.63 -6.11 -0.89
C GLU A 42 -5.09 -7.56 -0.79
N ALA A 43 -4.81 -8.39 -1.81
CA ALA A 43 -5.14 -9.81 -1.78
C ALA A 43 -4.44 -10.54 -0.61
N TRP A 44 -3.17 -10.23 -0.36
CA TRP A 44 -2.40 -10.80 0.73
C TRP A 44 -2.97 -10.38 2.09
N LEU A 45 -3.33 -9.10 2.26
CA LEU A 45 -3.96 -8.59 3.48
C LEU A 45 -5.31 -9.26 3.75
N GLN A 46 -6.13 -9.47 2.71
CA GLN A 46 -7.41 -10.18 2.86
C GLN A 46 -7.20 -11.65 3.23
N MET A 47 -6.23 -12.33 2.61
CA MET A 47 -5.92 -13.72 2.92
C MET A 47 -5.38 -13.92 4.34
N HIS A 48 -4.67 -12.93 4.86
CA HIS A 48 -4.09 -12.95 6.20
C HIS A 48 -4.95 -12.20 7.24
N ALA A 49 -6.16 -11.78 6.88
CA ALA A 49 -7.07 -11.13 7.81
C ALA A 49 -7.35 -12.04 9.01
N GLY A 50 -7.16 -11.51 10.22
CA GLY A 50 -7.33 -12.25 11.47
C GLY A 50 -6.15 -13.16 11.86
N LYS A 51 -5.07 -13.19 11.07
CA LYS A 51 -3.80 -13.84 11.45
C LYS A 51 -2.81 -12.79 11.93
N GLN A 52 -1.88 -13.19 12.79
CA GLN A 52 -0.75 -12.32 13.12
C GLN A 52 0.21 -12.24 11.93
N THR A 53 0.47 -11.02 11.48
CA THR A 53 1.41 -10.70 10.41
C THR A 53 2.55 -9.81 10.91
N PRO A 54 3.67 -9.71 10.19
CA PRO A 54 4.72 -8.75 10.52
C PRO A 54 4.21 -7.30 10.58
N LEU A 55 3.20 -6.95 9.78
CA LEU A 55 2.58 -5.63 9.78
C LEU A 55 1.78 -5.33 11.06
N ASP A 56 1.36 -6.35 11.81
CA ASP A 56 0.63 -6.16 13.08
C ASP A 56 1.54 -5.74 14.24
N ARG A 57 2.87 -5.76 14.04
CA ARG A 57 3.82 -5.17 14.99
C ARG A 57 3.80 -3.65 14.98
N MET A 58 3.30 -3.05 13.89
CA MET A 58 3.13 -1.61 13.77
C MET A 58 1.79 -1.15 14.37
N PRO A 59 1.73 0.01 15.05
CA PRO A 59 0.49 0.65 15.45
C PRO A 59 -0.38 0.91 14.23
N ALA A 60 -1.70 0.81 14.38
CA ALA A 60 -2.63 0.96 13.26
C ALA A 60 -2.38 2.23 12.42
N GLY A 61 -2.15 3.38 13.07
CA GLY A 61 -1.87 4.64 12.36
C GLY A 61 -0.51 4.69 11.65
N ALA A 62 0.51 4.03 12.19
CA ALA A 62 1.82 3.91 11.54
C ALA A 62 1.77 2.93 10.36
N ARG A 63 1.06 1.81 10.53
CA ARG A 63 0.79 0.85 9.46
C ARG A 63 0.07 1.52 8.29
N MET A 64 -1.00 2.28 8.56
CA MET A 64 -1.74 2.99 7.51
C MET A 64 -0.86 3.96 6.73
N ARG A 65 -0.04 4.76 7.42
CA ARG A 65 0.89 5.70 6.78
C ARG A 65 1.98 4.99 5.97
N PHE A 66 2.54 3.91 6.51
CA PHE A 66 3.51 3.08 5.80
C PHE A 66 2.90 2.47 4.52
N LEU A 67 1.74 1.82 4.61
CA LEU A 67 1.06 1.22 3.45
C LEU A 67 0.69 2.27 2.40
N ALA A 68 0.27 3.47 2.81
CA ALA A 68 -0.02 4.58 1.91
C ALA A 68 1.24 5.17 1.25
N SER A 69 2.42 4.98 1.85
CA SER A 69 3.70 5.45 1.28
C SER A 69 4.28 4.52 0.22
N LEU A 70 3.78 3.28 0.12
CA LEU A 70 4.33 2.27 -0.78
C LEU A 70 4.20 2.72 -2.24
N ARG A 71 5.32 2.70 -2.94
CA ARG A 71 5.40 3.01 -4.36
C ARG A 71 5.90 1.80 -5.12
N PHE A 72 4.98 1.14 -5.80
CA PHE A 72 5.31 0.04 -6.69
C PHE A 72 5.70 0.57 -8.07
N GLY A 73 6.74 -0.02 -8.65
CA GLY A 73 7.16 0.18 -10.04
C GLY A 73 7.23 -1.15 -10.80
N GLU A 74 7.84 -1.16 -11.98
CA GLU A 74 7.89 -2.36 -12.84
C GLU A 74 8.61 -3.56 -12.21
N ARG A 75 9.55 -3.32 -11.29
CA ARG A 75 10.35 -4.36 -10.63
C ARG A 75 9.83 -4.74 -9.23
N GLY A 76 8.66 -4.24 -8.84
CA GLY A 76 8.11 -4.41 -7.48
C GLY A 76 8.20 -3.13 -6.65
N LEU A 77 8.41 -3.26 -5.33
CA LEU A 77 8.44 -2.12 -4.43
C LEU A 77 9.68 -1.24 -4.71
N GLY A 78 9.46 -0.04 -5.24
CA GLY A 78 10.51 0.89 -5.63
C GLY A 78 10.76 2.03 -4.63
N GLY A 79 9.87 2.21 -3.65
CA GLY A 79 10.04 3.20 -2.60
C GLY A 79 8.97 3.12 -1.53
N PHE A 80 9.30 3.57 -0.32
CA PHE A 80 8.44 3.63 0.84
C PHE A 80 9.03 4.58 1.87
N ASP A 81 8.21 5.06 2.79
CA ASP A 81 8.67 5.87 3.91
C ASP A 81 9.21 4.99 5.04
N THR A 82 10.40 5.33 5.54
CA THR A 82 11.07 4.58 6.62
C THR A 82 10.89 5.22 8.00
N ALA A 83 10.28 6.41 8.10
CA ALA A 83 10.17 7.15 9.35
C ALA A 83 9.27 6.40 10.34
N ASP A 84 8.14 5.87 9.86
CA ASP A 84 7.32 5.00 10.71
C ASP A 84 8.06 3.70 11.02
N LEU A 85 8.68 3.01 10.07
CA LEU A 85 9.42 1.76 10.35
C LEU A 85 10.51 1.93 11.43
N SER A 86 11.36 2.94 11.28
CA SER A 86 12.49 3.22 12.19
C SER A 86 12.05 3.60 13.61
N ALA A 87 10.95 4.35 13.73
CA ALA A 87 10.43 4.81 15.02
C ALA A 87 9.62 3.73 15.76
N THR A 88 9.17 2.70 15.05
CA THR A 88 8.17 1.77 15.54
C THR A 88 8.70 0.36 15.73
N LEU A 89 9.47 -0.14 14.77
CA LEU A 89 9.88 -1.53 14.69
C LEU A 89 11.35 -1.71 15.07
N THR A 90 11.66 -2.85 15.68
CA THR A 90 13.05 -3.31 15.86
C THR A 90 13.69 -3.68 14.51
N PRO A 91 15.04 -3.77 14.42
CA PRO A 91 15.71 -4.16 13.18
C PRO A 91 15.22 -5.48 12.58
N ASP A 92 14.94 -6.48 13.42
CA ASP A 92 14.46 -7.79 12.96
C ASP A 92 13.01 -7.72 12.47
N GLU A 93 12.17 -6.89 13.09
CA GLU A 93 10.80 -6.66 12.64
C GLU A 93 10.74 -5.86 11.34
N ILE A 94 11.62 -4.86 11.17
CA ILE A 94 11.79 -4.16 9.89
C ILE A 94 12.15 -5.16 8.80
N ARG A 95 13.13 -6.04 9.06
CA ARG A 95 13.52 -7.09 8.11
C ARG A 95 12.32 -7.99 7.77
N ALA A 96 11.56 -8.44 8.76
CA ALA A 96 10.40 -9.30 8.55
C ALA A 96 9.29 -8.64 7.72
N VAL A 97 9.07 -7.33 7.90
CA VAL A 97 8.12 -6.56 7.08
C VAL A 97 8.63 -6.40 5.65
N LEU A 98 9.90 -6.05 5.48
CA LEU A 98 10.47 -5.80 4.14
C LEU A 98 10.65 -7.09 3.33
N ALA A 99 10.85 -8.24 3.99
CA ALA A 99 10.89 -9.55 3.34
C ALA A 99 9.60 -9.90 2.58
N LEU A 100 8.45 -9.33 2.96
CA LEU A 100 7.18 -9.50 2.24
C LEU A 100 7.25 -8.96 0.81
N PHE A 101 8.12 -7.98 0.55
CA PHE A 101 8.29 -7.34 -0.76
C PHE A 101 9.49 -7.90 -1.54
N GLY A 102 10.24 -8.83 -0.95
CA GLY A 102 11.31 -9.58 -1.58
C GLY A 102 12.72 -9.26 -1.08
N PRO A 103 13.73 -10.01 -1.55
CA PRO A 103 15.10 -9.95 -1.01
C PRO A 103 15.79 -8.61 -1.27
N GLU A 104 15.46 -7.93 -2.37
CA GLU A 104 16.00 -6.59 -2.68
C GLU A 104 15.57 -5.56 -1.64
N THR A 105 14.30 -5.59 -1.23
CA THR A 105 13.76 -4.72 -0.18
C THR A 105 14.25 -5.15 1.20
N GLU A 106 14.34 -6.46 1.45
CA GLU A 106 14.86 -7.01 2.71
C GLU A 106 16.31 -6.56 2.97
N ALA A 107 17.17 -6.56 1.95
CA ALA A 107 18.56 -6.10 2.07
C ALA A 107 18.65 -4.61 2.47
N TYR A 108 17.63 -3.81 2.12
CA TYR A 108 17.54 -2.41 2.53
C TYR A 108 17.32 -2.24 4.04
N ALA A 109 16.74 -3.23 4.73
CA ALA A 109 16.50 -3.19 6.18
C ALA A 109 17.77 -2.87 6.98
N ALA A 110 18.93 -3.37 6.53
CA ALA A 110 20.22 -3.14 7.19
C ALA A 110 20.64 -1.66 7.22
N HIS A 111 20.05 -0.82 6.36
CA HIS A 111 20.36 0.60 6.23
C HIS A 111 19.37 1.49 6.97
N ILE A 112 18.30 0.92 7.55
CA ILE A 112 17.31 1.68 8.30
C ILE A 112 17.75 1.74 9.75
N PRO A 113 18.18 2.92 10.26
CA PRO A 113 18.48 3.05 11.68
C PRO A 113 17.18 2.89 12.47
N SER A 114 17.10 1.87 13.31
CA SER A 114 15.94 1.66 14.19
C SER A 114 16.20 2.29 15.55
N THR A 115 15.26 3.13 15.98
CA THR A 115 15.16 3.60 17.37
C THR A 115 14.10 2.83 18.16
N GLY A 116 13.46 1.84 17.51
CA GLY A 116 12.49 0.95 18.13
C GLY A 116 13.11 0.23 19.33
N SER A 117 12.51 0.42 20.51
CA SER A 117 12.96 -0.25 21.72
C SER A 117 12.68 -1.75 21.65
N PRO A 118 13.64 -2.62 22.02
CA PRO A 118 13.47 -4.08 21.99
C PRO A 118 12.39 -4.59 22.96
N ASP A 119 11.96 -3.77 23.92
CA ASP A 119 10.92 -4.09 24.91
C ASP A 119 9.48 -3.90 24.35
N GLY A 120 9.31 -3.55 23.07
CA GLY A 120 8.00 -3.34 22.45
C GLY A 120 7.24 -2.10 22.98
N ARG A 121 7.90 -1.28 23.80
CA ARG A 121 7.34 -0.06 24.37
C ARG A 121 7.55 1.09 23.39
N TYR A 122 6.55 1.35 22.57
CA TYR A 122 6.48 2.52 21.70
C TYR A 122 6.45 3.82 22.51
N PRO A 123 7.51 4.66 22.51
CA PRO A 123 7.50 5.91 23.26
C PRO A 123 6.65 7.02 22.60
N GLY A 124 5.97 6.75 21.48
CA GLY A 124 5.35 7.79 20.65
C GLY A 124 3.82 7.79 20.51
N ALA A 125 3.09 6.78 21.01
CA ALA A 125 1.67 6.63 20.68
C ALA A 125 0.72 7.56 21.48
N CYS A 126 1.12 8.11 22.62
CA CYS A 126 0.26 8.98 23.45
C CYS A 126 0.64 10.47 23.44
N ALA A 127 1.64 10.92 22.68
CA ALA A 127 2.19 12.27 22.86
C ALA A 127 1.50 13.39 22.05
N ARG A 128 0.58 13.10 21.10
CA ARG A 128 -0.04 14.14 20.25
C ARG A 128 -1.56 14.08 20.07
N GLN A 129 -2.24 13.10 20.66
CA GLN A 129 -3.69 12.91 20.47
C GLN A 129 -4.40 12.64 21.81
N CYS A 130 -4.09 13.49 22.80
CA CYS A 130 -4.86 13.64 24.04
C CYS A 130 -5.10 15.14 24.23
N ASP A 131 -5.89 15.74 23.34
CA ASP A 131 -6.58 17.01 23.56
C ASP A 131 -7.99 16.86 22.96
#